data_AF-A0A5R9GE31-F1
#
_entry.id   AF-A0A5R9GE31-F1
#
_cell.length_a   1.000
_cell.length_b   1.000
_cell.length_c   1.000
_cell.angle_alpha   90.00
_cell.angle_beta   90.00
_cell.angle_gamma   90.00
#
_symmetry.space_group_name_H-M   'P 1'
#
loop_
_entity.id
_entity.type
_entity.pdbx_description
1 polymer ?
#
loop_
_entity_poly.entity_id
_entity_poly.type
_entity_poly.pdbx_seq_one_letter_code
_entity_poly.pdbx_strand_id
1 'polypeptide(L)'
;MITKRQAIDMVGSYFHDVQSVEAADQAMKDSYRWLKDNYDQMDDDAKKYVDDMTENLLNGVLEKLKVSPDSPNIRKTYRDILTSKGEHVSAPHLLRSLENPFDEKNEFISLSQQMISDTIQYAADFLLDIGERRSASENKYVVLSLFYHCIDELLAALHLAKHHYYLQANAHLRTVLETLDKVELFTKFPEKINIWKSGTHYDKNKHLSPSSIRKQLGKPNFDPIYGFLSEHGTHMTFQAFQARTGILRETNGKVPTFKIFVGGTRYEHLQLWGFTGIIIVANLFLSKVCKLGDGVLNEVEALDALKDISERALQFVTTHLIEWAKTNSLDTQELDNFLKSMDIEKLFEG
;
A
#
# COMPACT_ATOMS: atom_id res chain seq x y z
N MET A 1 -22.09 35.84 -9.52
CA MET A 1 -21.24 35.08 -10.46
C MET A 1 -19.99 35.90 -10.70
N ILE A 2 -18.83 35.30 -10.45
CA ILE A 2 -17.52 35.95 -10.56
C ILE A 2 -17.00 35.72 -11.97
N THR A 3 -16.68 36.81 -12.67
CA THR A 3 -16.12 36.78 -14.03
C THR A 3 -14.61 36.62 -14.02
N LYS A 4 -14.03 36.18 -15.15
CA LYS A 4 -12.58 36.07 -15.33
C LYS A 4 -11.84 37.36 -14.97
N ARG A 5 -12.38 38.52 -15.37
CA ARG A 5 -11.77 39.83 -15.06
C ARG A 5 -11.76 40.11 -13.56
N GLN A 6 -12.87 39.83 -12.87
CA GLN A 6 -12.94 40.00 -11.41
C GLN A 6 -11.97 39.05 -10.68
N ALA A 7 -11.80 37.82 -11.16
CA ALA A 7 -10.81 36.90 -10.62
C ALA A 7 -9.37 37.41 -10.81
N ILE A 8 -9.03 37.90 -12.01
CA ILE A 8 -7.71 38.51 -12.30
C ILE A 8 -7.45 39.73 -11.42
N ASP A 9 -8.41 40.66 -11.35
CA ASP A 9 -8.28 41.90 -10.57
C ASP A 9 -8.12 41.58 -9.08
N MET A 10 -8.84 40.58 -8.57
CA MET A 10 -8.74 40.14 -7.18
C MET A 10 -7.39 39.50 -6.88
N VAL A 11 -6.92 38.56 -7.71
CA VAL A 11 -5.59 37.95 -7.56
C VAL A 11 -4.52 39.04 -7.59
N GLY A 12 -4.59 39.96 -8.57
CA GLY A 12 -3.65 41.08 -8.68
C GLY A 12 -3.63 41.99 -7.45
N SER A 13 -4.79 42.18 -6.79
CA SER A 13 -4.86 43.01 -5.58
C SER A 13 -4.05 42.46 -4.40
N TYR A 14 -3.90 41.15 -4.28
CA TYR A 14 -3.06 40.53 -3.24
C TYR A 14 -1.56 40.81 -3.45
N PHE A 15 -1.13 41.08 -4.69
CA PHE A 15 0.28 41.29 -5.03
C PHE A 15 0.67 42.77 -5.20
N HIS A 16 -0.26 43.72 -5.02
CA HIS A 16 -0.02 45.14 -5.31
C HIS A 16 1.10 45.76 -4.46
N ASP A 17 1.21 45.35 -3.18
CA ASP A 17 2.12 45.95 -2.19
C ASP A 17 3.16 44.96 -1.62
N VAL A 18 3.45 43.87 -2.34
CA VAL A 18 4.40 42.85 -1.88
C VAL A 18 5.83 43.38 -1.95
N GLN A 19 6.45 43.64 -0.79
CA GLN A 19 7.82 44.16 -0.67
C GLN A 19 8.84 43.16 -0.07
N SER A 20 8.41 41.96 0.33
CA SER A 20 9.28 40.92 0.89
C SER A 20 8.85 39.51 0.46
N VAL A 21 9.69 38.52 0.72
CA VAL A 21 9.41 37.10 0.44
C VAL A 21 8.25 36.60 1.30
N GLU A 22 8.20 36.99 2.57
CA GLU A 22 7.12 36.64 3.50
C GLU A 22 5.80 37.28 3.08
N ALA A 23 5.83 38.54 2.63
CA ALA A 23 4.65 39.20 2.07
C ALA A 23 4.16 38.51 0.78
N ALA A 24 5.09 38.02 -0.06
CA ALA A 24 4.76 37.27 -1.26
C ALA A 24 4.11 35.91 -0.95
N ASP A 25 4.66 35.17 0.02
CA ASP A 25 4.10 33.89 0.48
C ASP A 25 2.69 34.08 1.07
N GLN A 26 2.49 35.12 1.87
CA GLN A 26 1.17 35.43 2.43
C GLN A 26 0.16 35.83 1.33
N ALA A 27 0.57 36.66 0.37
CA ALA A 27 -0.26 37.02 -0.79
C ALA A 27 -0.65 35.80 -1.64
N MET A 28 0.28 34.86 -1.85
CA MET A 28 -0.03 33.59 -2.52
C MET A 28 -1.06 32.78 -1.73
N LYS A 29 -0.87 32.62 -0.42
CA LYS A 29 -1.82 31.88 0.44
C LYS A 29 -3.22 32.49 0.43
N ASP A 30 -3.31 33.81 0.51
CA ASP A 30 -4.60 34.50 0.56
C ASP A 30 -5.29 34.52 -0.80
N SER A 31 -4.56 34.71 -1.89
CA SER A 31 -5.12 34.57 -3.24
C SER A 31 -5.63 33.16 -3.52
N TYR A 32 -4.87 32.13 -3.16
CA TYR A 32 -5.32 30.73 -3.28
C TYR A 32 -6.55 30.42 -2.44
N ARG A 33 -6.60 30.91 -1.20
CA ARG A 33 -7.77 30.74 -0.34
C ARG A 33 -9.00 31.37 -0.97
N TRP A 34 -8.88 32.61 -1.45
CA TRP A 34 -9.99 33.30 -2.11
C TRP A 34 -10.47 32.55 -3.36
N LEU A 35 -9.55 32.11 -4.22
CA LEU A 35 -9.88 31.36 -5.43
C LEU A 35 -10.63 30.07 -5.10
N LYS A 36 -10.17 29.32 -4.10
CA LYS A 36 -10.81 28.09 -3.62
C LYS A 36 -12.22 28.35 -3.07
N ASP A 37 -12.37 29.33 -2.19
CA ASP A 37 -13.64 29.62 -1.51
C ASP A 37 -14.72 30.17 -2.46
N ASN A 38 -14.29 30.71 -3.61
CA ASN A 38 -15.17 31.31 -4.59
C ASN A 38 -15.30 30.52 -5.90
N TYR A 39 -14.61 29.38 -6.05
CA TYR A 39 -14.53 28.62 -7.31
C TYR A 39 -15.92 28.24 -7.84
N ASP A 40 -16.82 27.76 -6.98
CA ASP A 40 -18.18 27.36 -7.39
C ASP A 40 -19.06 28.54 -7.83
N GLN A 41 -18.69 29.77 -7.46
CA GLN A 41 -19.39 30.99 -7.83
C GLN A 41 -18.85 31.64 -9.12
N MET A 42 -17.78 31.09 -9.69
CA MET A 42 -17.14 31.55 -10.91
C MET A 42 -17.90 31.07 -12.16
N ASP A 43 -17.86 31.88 -13.22
CA ASP A 43 -18.24 31.43 -14.57
C ASP A 43 -17.19 30.48 -15.17
N ASP A 44 -17.52 29.83 -16.28
CA ASP A 44 -16.65 28.82 -16.91
C ASP A 44 -15.31 29.40 -17.37
N ASP A 45 -15.29 30.64 -17.85
CA ASP A 45 -14.07 31.34 -18.28
C ASP A 45 -13.15 31.68 -17.10
N ALA A 46 -13.72 32.06 -15.96
CA ALA A 46 -13.00 32.27 -14.72
C ALA A 46 -12.45 30.96 -14.16
N LYS A 47 -13.24 29.88 -14.11
CA LYS A 47 -12.78 28.56 -13.68
C LYS A 47 -11.61 28.08 -14.53
N LYS A 48 -11.75 28.14 -15.86
CA LYS A 48 -10.67 27.79 -16.79
C LYS A 48 -9.42 28.63 -16.55
N TYR A 49 -9.55 29.93 -16.35
CA TYR A 49 -8.40 30.78 -16.02
C TYR A 49 -7.70 30.35 -14.73
N VAL A 50 -8.46 30.02 -13.68
CA VAL A 50 -7.92 29.56 -12.38
C VAL A 50 -7.24 28.21 -12.52
N ASP A 51 -7.83 27.29 -13.28
CA ASP A 51 -7.27 25.98 -13.57
C ASP A 51 -5.95 26.13 -14.35
N ASP A 52 -5.96 26.88 -15.47
CA ASP A 52 -4.77 27.15 -16.30
C ASP A 52 -3.65 27.84 -15.48
N MET A 53 -4.02 28.82 -14.63
CA MET A 53 -3.06 29.52 -13.78
C MET A 53 -2.44 28.58 -12.75
N THR A 54 -3.26 27.76 -12.09
CA THR A 54 -2.80 26.80 -11.08
C THR A 54 -1.91 25.74 -11.72
N GLU A 55 -2.31 25.20 -12.87
CA GLU A 55 -1.51 24.23 -13.61
C GLU A 55 -0.15 24.80 -14.01
N ASN A 56 -0.10 26.03 -14.54
CA ASN A 56 1.14 26.70 -14.89
C ASN A 56 2.04 26.94 -13.68
N LEU A 57 1.48 27.33 -12.52
CA LEU A 57 2.27 27.48 -11.30
C LEU A 57 2.85 26.14 -10.85
N LEU A 58 2.02 25.09 -10.78
CA LEU A 58 2.46 23.76 -10.35
C LEU A 58 3.55 23.21 -11.28
N ASN A 59 3.39 23.35 -12.60
CA ASN A 59 4.40 22.95 -13.58
C ASN A 59 5.71 23.75 -13.39
N GLY A 60 5.62 25.05 -13.14
CA GLY A 60 6.79 25.89 -12.85
C GLY A 60 7.52 25.48 -11.56
N VAL A 61 6.78 25.04 -10.53
CA VAL A 61 7.37 24.49 -9.29
C VAL A 61 8.02 23.13 -9.54
N LEU A 62 7.35 22.22 -10.25
CA LEU A 62 7.89 20.89 -10.59
C LEU A 62 9.23 20.99 -11.33
N GLU A 63 9.34 21.87 -12.33
CA GLU A 63 10.59 22.09 -13.05
C GLU A 63 11.72 22.60 -12.15
N LYS A 64 11.41 23.47 -11.18
CA LYS A 64 12.38 23.93 -10.17
C LYS A 64 12.78 22.81 -9.21
N LEU A 65 11.85 21.96 -8.78
CA LEU A 65 12.13 20.83 -7.89
C LEU A 65 13.04 19.79 -8.57
N LYS A 66 12.86 19.53 -9.87
CA LYS A 66 13.69 18.58 -10.64
C LYS A 66 15.17 18.95 -10.67
N VAL A 67 15.51 20.23 -10.61
CA VAL A 67 16.89 20.72 -10.60
C VAL A 67 17.40 21.08 -9.20
N SER A 68 16.55 20.95 -8.17
CA SER A 68 16.92 21.23 -6.78
C SER A 68 17.79 20.10 -6.21
N PRO A 69 18.64 20.38 -5.20
CA PRO A 69 19.38 19.35 -4.49
C PRO A 69 18.43 18.29 -3.93
N ASP A 70 18.77 17.02 -4.17
CA ASP A 70 17.94 15.89 -3.75
C ASP A 70 17.86 15.83 -2.22
N SER A 71 16.64 15.85 -1.68
CA SER A 71 16.38 15.74 -0.24
C SER A 71 14.98 15.17 -0.01
N PRO A 72 14.71 14.58 1.17
CA PRO A 72 13.39 14.05 1.51
C PRO A 72 12.27 15.08 1.34
N ASN A 73 12.50 16.34 1.74
CA ASN A 73 11.52 17.42 1.62
C ASN A 73 11.21 17.79 0.15
N ILE A 74 12.24 17.79 -0.72
CA ILE A 74 12.06 18.07 -2.14
C ILE A 74 11.27 16.94 -2.81
N ARG A 75 11.60 15.68 -2.51
CA ARG A 75 10.86 14.51 -3.01
C ARG A 75 9.41 14.53 -2.54
N LYS A 76 9.17 14.73 -1.24
CA LYS A 76 7.81 14.85 -0.70
C LYS A 76 7.00 15.95 -1.39
N THR A 77 7.56 17.15 -1.52
CA THR A 77 6.87 18.28 -2.18
C THR A 77 6.56 17.95 -3.64
N TYR A 78 7.47 17.28 -4.35
CA TYR A 78 7.25 16.82 -5.72
C TYR A 78 6.07 15.84 -5.80
N ARG A 79 6.04 14.83 -4.92
CA ARG A 79 4.95 13.83 -4.85
C ARG A 79 3.61 14.45 -4.45
N ASP A 80 3.60 15.41 -3.52
CA ASP A 80 2.39 16.14 -3.11
C ASP A 80 1.79 16.91 -4.29
N ILE A 81 2.63 17.58 -5.09
CA ILE A 81 2.19 18.27 -6.31
C ILE A 81 1.63 17.28 -7.32
N LEU A 82 2.33 16.17 -7.60
CA LEU A 82 1.83 15.16 -8.53
C LEU A 82 0.50 14.54 -8.05
N THR A 83 0.34 14.33 -6.75
CA THR A 83 -0.92 13.87 -6.15
C THR A 83 -2.04 14.88 -6.41
N SER A 84 -1.78 16.18 -6.23
CA SER A 84 -2.76 17.23 -6.50
C SER A 84 -3.19 17.31 -7.96
N LYS A 85 -2.30 16.90 -8.89
CA LYS A 85 -2.57 16.79 -10.33
C LYS A 85 -3.24 15.47 -10.73
N GLY A 86 -3.40 14.52 -9.80
CA GLY A 86 -3.87 13.16 -10.10
C GLY A 86 -2.84 12.31 -10.86
N GLU A 87 -1.58 12.74 -10.90
CA GLU A 87 -0.45 12.05 -11.54
C GLU A 87 0.28 11.11 -10.57
N HIS A 88 -0.05 11.17 -9.28
CA HIS A 88 0.44 10.26 -8.24
C HIS A 88 -0.69 9.74 -7.36
N VAL A 89 -0.51 8.53 -6.85
CA VAL A 89 -1.52 7.83 -6.05
C VAL A 89 -1.52 8.32 -4.60
N SER A 90 -2.71 8.56 -4.05
CA SER A 90 -2.94 8.75 -2.62
C SER A 90 -3.60 7.49 -2.04
N ALA A 91 -2.86 6.73 -1.23
CA ALA A 91 -3.38 5.52 -0.57
C ALA A 91 -4.61 5.83 0.32
N PRO A 92 -4.62 6.92 1.13
CA PRO A 92 -5.83 7.33 1.85
C PRO A 92 -7.03 7.61 0.95
N HIS A 93 -6.81 8.16 -0.26
CA HIS A 93 -7.89 8.37 -1.21
C HIS A 93 -8.39 7.06 -1.82
N LEU A 94 -7.50 6.15 -2.23
CA LEU A 94 -7.88 4.83 -2.75
C LEU A 94 -8.70 4.04 -1.73
N LEU A 95 -8.27 4.03 -0.46
CA LEU A 95 -9.02 3.38 0.60
C LEU A 95 -10.41 3.98 0.78
N ARG A 96 -10.52 5.31 0.84
CA ARG A 96 -11.84 5.98 0.92
C ARG A 96 -12.74 5.65 -0.28
N SER A 97 -12.19 5.49 -1.48
CA SER A 97 -12.96 5.17 -2.69
C SER A 97 -13.45 3.72 -2.72
N LEU A 98 -12.74 2.79 -2.08
CA LEU A 98 -13.13 1.39 -1.95
C LEU A 98 -14.10 1.14 -0.78
N GLU A 99 -14.28 2.14 0.10
CA GLU A 99 -14.96 1.98 1.37
C GLU A 99 -16.31 2.69 1.40
N ASN A 100 -17.37 1.94 1.72
CA ASN A 100 -18.54 2.51 2.37
C ASN A 100 -18.21 2.70 3.87
N PRO A 101 -18.83 3.67 4.58
CA PRO A 101 -18.58 3.85 6.00
C PRO A 101 -18.79 2.53 6.75
N PHE A 102 -17.68 1.98 7.24
CA PHE A 102 -17.66 0.77 8.05
C PHE A 102 -17.76 1.19 9.51
N ASP A 103 -18.93 0.99 10.11
CA ASP A 103 -19.27 1.53 11.44
C ASP A 103 -18.75 0.65 12.61
N GLU A 104 -17.86 -0.31 12.32
CA GLU A 104 -17.31 -1.19 13.36
C GLU A 104 -16.15 -0.49 14.08
N LYS A 105 -16.42 -0.06 15.31
CA LYS A 105 -15.42 0.52 16.23
C LYS A 105 -14.55 -0.57 16.82
N ASN A 106 -13.69 -1.18 16.00
CA ASN A 106 -12.65 -2.08 16.47
C ASN A 106 -11.27 -1.38 16.37
N GLU A 107 -10.57 -1.32 17.50
CA GLU A 107 -9.29 -0.63 17.64
C GLU A 107 -8.21 -1.24 16.73
N PHE A 108 -8.03 -2.57 16.77
CA PHE A 108 -6.99 -3.22 15.96
C PHE A 108 -7.27 -3.09 14.47
N ILE A 109 -8.54 -3.06 14.07
CA ILE A 109 -8.95 -2.84 12.68
C ILE A 109 -8.56 -1.43 12.22
N SER A 110 -8.83 -0.42 13.04
CA SER A 110 -8.51 0.99 12.74
C SER A 110 -7.01 1.21 12.66
N LEU A 111 -6.25 0.65 13.62
CA LEU A 111 -4.80 0.70 13.64
C LEU A 111 -4.20 0.01 12.41
N SER A 112 -4.68 -1.19 12.06
CA SER A 112 -4.22 -1.92 10.88
C SER A 112 -4.46 -1.12 9.59
N GLN A 113 -5.63 -0.50 9.44
CA GLN A 113 -5.95 0.32 8.27
C GLN A 113 -4.99 1.48 8.11
N GLN A 114 -4.74 2.22 9.18
CA GLN A 114 -3.78 3.33 9.15
C GLN A 114 -2.39 2.83 8.76
N MET A 115 -1.91 1.75 9.41
CA MET A 115 -0.60 1.18 9.11
C MET A 115 -0.47 0.74 7.65
N ILE A 116 -1.46 0.02 7.13
CA ILE A 116 -1.46 -0.46 5.74
C ILE A 116 -1.56 0.71 4.77
N SER A 117 -2.37 1.74 5.08
CA SER A 117 -2.45 2.97 4.29
C SER A 117 -1.08 3.64 4.17
N ASP A 118 -0.38 3.81 5.29
CA ASP A 118 0.95 4.43 5.32
C ASP A 118 1.96 3.58 4.54
N THR A 119 1.98 2.26 4.74
CA THR A 119 2.86 1.34 4.00
C THR A 119 2.63 1.40 2.50
N ILE A 120 1.37 1.42 2.06
CA ILE A 120 1.03 1.56 0.63
C ILE A 120 1.46 2.93 0.11
N GLN A 121 1.29 4.00 0.89
CA GLN A 121 1.72 5.34 0.48
C GLN A 121 3.24 5.39 0.31
N TYR A 122 4.02 4.88 1.26
CA TYR A 122 5.48 4.81 1.13
C TYR A 122 5.91 4.01 -0.10
N ALA A 123 5.27 2.87 -0.35
CA ALA A 123 5.59 2.05 -1.52
C ALA A 123 5.24 2.77 -2.83
N ALA A 124 4.07 3.42 -2.93
CA ALA A 124 3.68 4.20 -4.10
C ALA A 124 4.69 5.33 -4.36
N ASP A 125 5.03 6.09 -3.31
CA ASP A 125 6.01 7.16 -3.34
C ASP A 125 7.37 6.70 -3.88
N PHE A 126 7.87 5.58 -3.38
CA PHE A 126 9.15 5.02 -3.82
C PHE A 126 9.07 4.46 -5.24
N LEU A 127 7.95 3.84 -5.64
CA LEU A 127 7.75 3.37 -7.01
C LEU A 127 7.72 4.52 -8.02
N LEU A 128 7.11 5.65 -7.66
CA LEU A 128 7.15 6.88 -8.46
C LEU A 128 8.60 7.37 -8.63
N ASP A 129 9.35 7.51 -7.53
CA ASP A 129 10.75 7.93 -7.56
C ASP A 129 11.63 7.01 -8.43
N ILE A 130 11.45 5.69 -8.31
CA ILE A 130 12.13 4.70 -9.14
C ILE A 130 11.73 4.87 -10.61
N GLY A 131 10.45 5.13 -10.87
CA GLY A 131 9.86 5.40 -12.17
C GLY A 131 10.52 6.59 -12.87
N GLU A 132 10.60 7.72 -12.20
CA GLU A 132 11.12 8.99 -12.74
C GLU A 132 12.63 8.95 -13.03
N ARG A 133 13.42 8.25 -12.19
CA ARG A 133 14.89 8.39 -12.20
C ARG A 133 15.68 7.34 -12.98
N ARG A 134 15.06 6.24 -13.44
CA ARG A 134 15.74 5.26 -14.31
C ARG A 134 15.24 5.35 -15.75
N SER A 135 16.11 5.06 -16.71
CA SER A 135 15.76 5.00 -18.13
C SER A 135 14.54 4.09 -18.40
N ALA A 136 13.71 4.51 -19.36
CA ALA A 136 12.53 3.78 -19.79
C ALA A 136 12.93 2.53 -20.59
N SER A 137 13.22 1.44 -19.88
CA SER A 137 13.33 0.11 -20.49
C SER A 137 12.01 -0.64 -20.32
N GLU A 138 11.68 -1.48 -21.30
CA GLU A 138 10.50 -2.34 -21.24
C GLU A 138 10.51 -3.25 -19.99
N ASN A 139 11.67 -3.79 -19.64
CA ASN A 139 11.80 -4.64 -18.46
C ASN A 139 11.45 -3.90 -17.17
N LYS A 140 11.87 -2.64 -17.07
CA LYS A 140 11.55 -1.77 -15.94
C LYS A 140 10.06 -1.48 -15.88
N TYR A 141 9.43 -1.18 -17.01
CA TYR A 141 7.98 -0.96 -17.09
C TYR A 141 7.22 -2.18 -16.56
N VAL A 142 7.61 -3.39 -16.98
CA VAL A 142 7.00 -4.64 -16.51
C VAL A 142 7.17 -4.81 -15.00
N VAL A 143 8.38 -4.65 -14.47
CA VAL A 143 8.65 -4.81 -13.04
C VAL A 143 7.88 -3.79 -12.19
N LEU A 144 7.86 -2.51 -12.60
CA LEU A 144 7.08 -1.48 -11.91
C LEU A 144 5.58 -1.77 -11.96
N SER A 145 5.06 -2.22 -13.11
CA SER A 145 3.64 -2.58 -13.26
C SER A 145 3.25 -3.72 -12.31
N LEU A 146 4.12 -4.72 -12.12
CA LEU A 146 3.87 -5.80 -11.16
C LEU A 146 3.85 -5.30 -9.71
N PHE A 147 4.69 -4.32 -9.35
CA PHE A 147 4.63 -3.70 -8.02
C PHE A 147 3.37 -2.86 -7.81
N TYR A 148 2.92 -2.09 -8.81
CA TYR A 148 1.63 -1.40 -8.73
C TYR A 148 0.47 -2.39 -8.61
N HIS A 149 0.53 -3.53 -9.30
CA HIS A 149 -0.46 -4.59 -9.13
C HIS A 149 -0.48 -5.14 -7.68
N CYS A 150 0.67 -5.23 -7.00
CA CYS A 150 0.69 -5.59 -5.58
C CYS A 150 -0.08 -4.59 -4.70
N ILE A 151 -0.11 -3.30 -5.05
CA ILE A 151 -0.92 -2.30 -4.33
C ILE A 151 -2.40 -2.65 -4.46
N ASP A 152 -2.88 -2.95 -5.67
CA ASP A 152 -4.28 -3.33 -5.92
C ASP A 152 -4.66 -4.58 -5.11
N GLU A 153 -3.80 -5.60 -5.10
CA GLU A 153 -4.04 -6.84 -4.35
C GLU A 153 -4.04 -6.62 -2.83
N LEU A 154 -3.17 -5.73 -2.30
CA LEU A 154 -3.18 -5.36 -0.88
C LEU A 154 -4.43 -4.58 -0.49
N LEU A 155 -4.89 -3.66 -1.34
CA LEU A 155 -6.14 -2.92 -1.14
C LEU A 155 -7.35 -3.87 -1.14
N ALA A 156 -7.39 -4.82 -2.08
CA ALA A 156 -8.42 -5.85 -2.13
C ALA A 156 -8.40 -6.74 -0.87
N ALA A 157 -7.22 -7.20 -0.44
CA ALA A 157 -7.07 -7.99 0.77
C ALA A 157 -7.57 -7.25 2.01
N LEU A 158 -7.21 -5.97 2.15
CA LEU A 158 -7.67 -5.11 3.25
C LEU A 158 -9.19 -4.94 3.24
N HIS A 159 -9.77 -4.60 2.10
CA HIS A 159 -11.23 -4.47 1.95
C HIS A 159 -11.94 -5.78 2.37
N LEU A 160 -11.47 -6.91 1.87
CA LEU A 160 -12.04 -8.22 2.17
C LEU A 160 -11.90 -8.59 3.66
N ALA A 161 -10.74 -8.33 4.27
CA ALA A 161 -10.52 -8.60 5.69
C ALA A 161 -11.43 -7.76 6.60
N LYS A 162 -11.62 -6.47 6.27
CA LYS A 162 -12.58 -5.59 6.96
C LYS A 162 -13.99 -6.15 6.93
N HIS A 163 -14.41 -6.67 5.77
CA HIS A 163 -15.74 -7.27 5.60
C HIS A 163 -15.80 -8.75 5.98
N HIS A 164 -14.90 -9.24 6.84
CA HIS A 164 -14.89 -10.60 7.38
C HIS A 164 -14.61 -11.73 6.36
N TYR A 165 -14.15 -11.40 5.15
CA TYR A 165 -13.80 -12.38 4.11
C TYR A 165 -12.35 -12.87 4.24
N TYR A 166 -12.03 -13.45 5.40
CA TYR A 166 -10.67 -13.89 5.76
C TYR A 166 -10.00 -14.77 4.68
N LEU A 167 -10.68 -15.80 4.20
CA LEU A 167 -10.11 -16.73 3.21
C LEU A 167 -9.80 -16.02 1.89
N GLN A 168 -10.69 -15.14 1.45
CA GLN A 168 -10.52 -14.35 0.22
C GLN A 168 -9.37 -13.36 0.37
N ALA A 169 -9.27 -12.67 1.53
CA ALA A 169 -8.16 -11.77 1.81
C ALA A 169 -6.81 -12.50 1.70
N ASN A 170 -6.69 -13.70 2.28
CA ASN A 170 -5.48 -14.52 2.19
C ASN A 170 -5.14 -14.96 0.76
N ALA A 171 -6.14 -15.17 -0.10
CA ALA A 171 -5.90 -15.47 -1.51
C ALA A 171 -5.21 -14.31 -2.23
N HIS A 172 -5.61 -13.06 -1.96
CA HIS A 172 -4.95 -11.87 -2.50
C HIS A 172 -3.55 -11.67 -1.92
N LEU A 173 -3.33 -11.94 -0.62
CA LEU A 173 -1.99 -11.92 -0.03
C LEU A 173 -1.04 -12.91 -0.69
N ARG A 174 -1.53 -14.10 -1.05
CA ARG A 174 -0.76 -15.08 -1.81
C ARG A 174 -0.41 -14.53 -3.20
N THR A 175 -1.34 -13.87 -3.90
CA THR A 175 -1.08 -13.23 -5.19
C THR A 175 0.05 -12.20 -5.07
N VAL A 176 0.08 -11.40 -3.99
CA VAL A 176 1.19 -10.47 -3.72
C VAL A 176 2.52 -11.22 -3.62
N LEU A 177 2.60 -12.29 -2.82
CA LEU A 177 3.85 -13.06 -2.67
C LEU A 177 4.32 -13.69 -4.00
N GLU A 178 3.40 -14.29 -4.77
CA GLU A 178 3.72 -14.86 -6.08
C GLU A 178 4.18 -13.78 -7.08
N THR A 179 3.62 -12.57 -6.97
CA THR A 179 4.01 -11.42 -7.79
C THR A 179 5.40 -10.90 -7.39
N LEU A 180 5.71 -10.85 -6.09
CA LEU A 180 7.05 -10.51 -5.60
C LEU A 180 8.11 -11.53 -6.05
N ASP A 181 7.80 -12.83 -6.02
CA ASP A 181 8.67 -13.87 -6.56
C ASP A 181 8.90 -13.69 -8.07
N LYS A 182 7.85 -13.32 -8.82
CA LYS A 182 7.96 -13.03 -10.26
C LYS A 182 8.80 -11.79 -10.55
N VAL A 183 8.64 -10.73 -9.77
CA VAL A 183 9.48 -9.53 -9.84
C VAL A 183 10.95 -9.87 -9.60
N GLU A 184 11.23 -10.67 -8.56
CA GLU A 184 12.60 -11.10 -8.24
C GLU A 184 13.21 -11.92 -9.39
N LEU A 185 12.43 -12.83 -9.97
CA LEU A 185 12.84 -13.59 -11.15
C LEU A 185 13.13 -12.68 -12.34
N PHE A 186 12.24 -11.75 -12.68
CA PHE A 186 12.42 -10.85 -13.82
C PHE A 186 13.56 -9.85 -13.63
N THR A 187 13.85 -9.48 -12.39
CA THR A 187 15.01 -8.64 -12.07
C THR A 187 16.31 -9.43 -12.27
N LYS A 188 16.35 -10.71 -11.86
CA LYS A 188 17.54 -11.57 -11.98
C LYS A 188 17.74 -12.15 -13.38
N PHE A 189 16.65 -12.40 -14.10
CA PHE A 189 16.60 -13.06 -15.41
C PHE A 189 15.65 -12.30 -16.35
N PRO A 190 16.03 -11.10 -16.84
CA PRO A 190 15.13 -10.24 -17.59
C PRO A 190 14.60 -10.87 -18.89
N GLU A 191 15.32 -11.83 -19.47
CA GLU A 191 14.87 -12.58 -20.65
C GLU A 191 13.58 -13.38 -20.41
N LYS A 192 13.26 -13.70 -19.14
CA LYS A 192 12.01 -14.38 -18.76
C LYS A 192 10.77 -13.54 -19.00
N ILE A 193 10.91 -12.22 -19.09
CA ILE A 193 9.80 -11.30 -19.43
C ILE A 193 9.27 -11.64 -20.83
N ASN A 194 10.12 -12.04 -21.77
CA ASN A 194 9.67 -12.44 -23.11
C ASN A 194 8.79 -13.70 -23.06
N ILE A 195 9.11 -14.67 -22.20
CA ILE A 195 8.25 -15.85 -21.99
C ILE A 195 6.90 -15.42 -21.43
N TRP A 196 6.88 -14.46 -20.50
CA TRP A 196 5.65 -13.98 -19.90
C TRP A 196 4.76 -13.24 -20.89
N LYS A 197 5.35 -12.40 -21.74
CA LYS A 197 4.63 -11.64 -22.78
C LYS A 197 4.12 -12.56 -23.89
N SER A 198 5.00 -13.32 -24.54
CA SER A 198 4.72 -13.98 -25.81
C SER A 198 4.90 -15.51 -25.80
N GLY A 199 5.27 -16.11 -24.67
CA GLY A 199 5.39 -17.57 -24.56
C GLY A 199 4.05 -18.28 -24.71
N THR A 200 4.08 -19.56 -25.09
CA THR A 200 2.86 -20.38 -25.11
C THR A 200 2.36 -20.63 -23.69
N HIS A 201 1.10 -21.06 -23.53
CA HIS A 201 0.58 -21.48 -22.22
C HIS A 201 1.46 -22.57 -21.57
N TYR A 202 2.00 -23.49 -22.38
CA TYR A 202 2.94 -24.50 -21.91
C TYR A 202 4.24 -23.87 -21.38
N ASP A 203 4.84 -22.94 -22.12
CA ASP A 203 6.08 -22.28 -21.70
C ASP A 203 5.89 -21.47 -20.42
N LYS A 204 4.78 -20.73 -20.33
CA LYS A 204 4.40 -19.97 -19.13
C LYS A 204 4.24 -20.91 -17.93
N ASN A 205 3.53 -22.03 -18.06
CA ASN A 205 3.38 -22.97 -16.94
C ASN A 205 4.70 -23.65 -16.56
N LYS A 206 5.52 -24.01 -17.54
CA LYS A 206 6.81 -24.67 -17.32
C LYS A 206 7.81 -23.75 -16.63
N HIS A 207 7.88 -22.47 -17.02
CA HIS A 207 8.92 -21.54 -16.58
C HIS A 207 8.47 -20.50 -15.57
N LEU A 208 7.17 -20.21 -15.49
CA LEU A 208 6.61 -19.10 -14.72
C LEU A 208 5.48 -19.53 -13.78
N SER A 209 5.24 -20.83 -13.58
CA SER A 209 4.40 -21.29 -12.46
C SER A 209 5.07 -20.98 -11.12
N PRO A 210 4.31 -20.72 -10.03
CA PRO A 210 4.88 -20.36 -8.73
C PRO A 210 5.99 -21.30 -8.26
N SER A 211 5.78 -22.61 -8.36
CA SER A 211 6.79 -23.62 -8.00
C SER A 211 8.05 -23.56 -8.88
N SER A 212 7.89 -23.33 -10.19
CA SER A 212 9.01 -23.20 -11.13
C SER A 212 9.81 -21.92 -10.88
N ILE A 213 9.15 -20.81 -10.58
CA ILE A 213 9.80 -19.55 -10.22
C ILE A 213 10.63 -19.73 -8.95
N ARG A 214 10.03 -20.27 -7.89
CA ARG A 214 10.71 -20.47 -6.60
C ARG A 214 11.91 -21.40 -6.73
N LYS A 215 11.78 -22.49 -7.48
CA LYS A 215 12.90 -23.39 -7.80
C LYS A 215 14.04 -22.66 -8.51
N GLN A 216 13.74 -21.81 -9.50
CA GLN A 216 14.75 -21.01 -10.20
C GLN A 216 15.42 -19.96 -9.30
N LEU A 217 14.70 -19.44 -8.31
CA LEU A 217 15.24 -18.53 -7.30
C LEU A 217 16.00 -19.24 -6.17
N GLY A 218 15.99 -20.58 -6.12
CA GLY A 218 16.58 -21.34 -5.02
C GLY A 218 15.80 -21.25 -3.71
N LYS A 219 14.53 -20.83 -3.77
CA LYS A 219 13.64 -20.75 -2.60
C LYS A 219 12.99 -22.11 -2.33
N PRO A 220 12.67 -22.43 -1.07
CA PRO A 220 11.91 -23.64 -0.77
C PRO A 220 10.55 -23.59 -1.46
N ASN A 221 10.09 -24.73 -1.99
CA ASN A 221 8.80 -24.81 -2.68
C ASN A 221 7.63 -24.43 -1.76
N PHE A 222 7.75 -24.75 -0.47
CA PHE A 222 6.78 -24.44 0.57
C PHE A 222 7.51 -23.72 1.71
N ASP A 223 7.46 -22.39 1.72
CA ASP A 223 7.77 -21.65 2.95
C ASP A 223 6.52 -21.61 3.85
N PRO A 224 6.67 -21.46 5.17
CA PRO A 224 5.54 -21.49 6.10
C PRO A 224 4.44 -20.46 5.80
N ILE A 225 4.80 -19.25 5.33
CA ILE A 225 3.82 -18.19 5.03
C ILE A 225 3.04 -18.56 3.77
N TYR A 226 3.74 -18.97 2.70
CA TYR A 226 3.10 -19.41 1.46
C TYR A 226 2.21 -20.64 1.70
N GLY A 227 2.66 -21.60 2.52
CA GLY A 227 1.87 -22.76 2.93
C GLY A 227 0.60 -22.34 3.66
N PHE A 228 0.73 -21.50 4.67
CA PHE A 228 -0.40 -20.97 5.44
C PHE A 228 -1.44 -20.27 4.54
N LEU A 229 -1.01 -19.34 3.67
CA LEU A 229 -1.91 -18.62 2.78
C LEU A 229 -2.56 -19.53 1.73
N SER A 230 -1.84 -20.57 1.28
CA SER A 230 -2.39 -21.58 0.38
C SER A 230 -3.47 -22.42 1.05
N GLU A 231 -3.25 -22.82 2.31
CA GLU A 231 -4.19 -23.61 3.11
C GLU A 231 -5.40 -22.80 3.56
N HIS A 232 -5.22 -21.53 3.89
CA HIS A 232 -6.26 -20.62 4.40
C HIS A 232 -6.78 -19.63 3.35
N GLY A 233 -6.62 -19.91 2.06
CA GLY A 233 -7.11 -19.01 1.02
C GLY A 233 -7.54 -19.72 -0.25
N THR A 234 -6.58 -20.18 -1.05
CA THR A 234 -6.84 -20.66 -2.41
C THR A 234 -7.37 -22.09 -2.46
N HIS A 235 -6.98 -22.95 -1.51
CA HIS A 235 -7.34 -24.36 -1.53
C HIS A 235 -8.40 -24.70 -0.48
N MET A 236 -9.37 -25.54 -0.84
CA MET A 236 -10.37 -26.05 0.09
C MET A 236 -9.77 -27.16 0.96
N THR A 237 -8.94 -26.76 1.92
CA THR A 237 -8.33 -27.65 2.91
C THR A 237 -9.27 -27.84 4.11
N PHE A 238 -8.93 -28.76 5.00
CA PHE A 238 -9.69 -28.92 6.25
C PHE A 238 -9.55 -27.68 7.15
N GLN A 239 -8.39 -27.02 7.14
CA GLN A 239 -8.13 -25.76 7.85
C GLN A 239 -9.00 -24.63 7.30
N ALA A 240 -9.10 -24.49 5.97
CA ALA A 240 -10.03 -23.55 5.34
C ALA A 240 -11.50 -23.86 5.71
N PHE A 241 -11.84 -25.15 5.78
CA PHE A 241 -13.17 -25.59 6.24
C PHE A 241 -13.42 -25.23 7.71
N GLN A 242 -12.44 -25.41 8.60
CA GLN A 242 -12.54 -25.02 10.01
C GLN A 242 -12.71 -23.50 10.17
N ALA A 243 -12.02 -22.69 9.38
CA ALA A 243 -12.15 -21.24 9.40
C ALA A 243 -13.56 -20.73 9.05
N ARG A 244 -14.37 -21.54 8.35
CA ARG A 244 -15.74 -21.22 7.96
C ARG A 244 -16.80 -22.07 8.65
N THR A 245 -16.43 -22.84 9.68
CA THR A 245 -17.39 -23.67 10.42
C THR A 245 -17.34 -23.42 11.92
N GLY A 246 -18.44 -23.73 12.61
CA GLY A 246 -18.54 -23.68 14.06
C GLY A 246 -19.39 -24.82 14.58
N ILE A 247 -18.93 -25.48 15.64
CA ILE A 247 -19.74 -26.44 16.38
C ILE A 247 -20.41 -25.68 17.52
N LEU A 248 -21.74 -25.56 17.45
CA LEU A 248 -22.51 -25.05 18.58
C LEU A 248 -22.61 -26.19 19.59
N ARG A 249 -21.92 -26.06 20.74
CA ARG A 249 -21.92 -27.07 21.80
C ARG A 249 -23.35 -27.34 22.28
N GLU A 250 -23.61 -28.59 22.67
CA GLU A 250 -24.90 -29.01 23.22
C GLU A 250 -25.31 -28.10 24.38
N THR A 251 -26.48 -27.49 24.25
CA THR A 251 -27.22 -26.93 25.37
C THR A 251 -28.43 -27.84 25.59
N ASN A 252 -28.50 -28.46 26.77
CA ASN A 252 -29.65 -29.26 27.22
C ASN A 252 -29.98 -30.52 26.38
N GLY A 253 -29.00 -31.41 26.14
CA GLY A 253 -29.25 -32.75 25.58
C GLY A 253 -29.71 -32.79 24.12
N LYS A 254 -29.47 -31.72 23.36
CA LYS A 254 -29.72 -31.66 21.92
C LYS A 254 -28.45 -31.96 21.14
N VAL A 255 -28.56 -32.80 20.12
CA VAL A 255 -27.50 -33.17 19.16
C VAL A 255 -26.69 -31.93 18.72
N PRO A 256 -25.34 -32.01 18.67
CA PRO A 256 -24.51 -30.91 18.21
C PRO A 256 -24.97 -30.38 16.85
N THR A 257 -25.20 -29.07 16.75
CA THR A 257 -25.52 -28.41 15.48
C THR A 257 -24.28 -27.73 14.93
N PHE A 258 -24.04 -27.89 13.63
CA PHE A 258 -22.96 -27.18 12.94
C PHE A 258 -23.49 -25.91 12.27
N LYS A 259 -22.66 -24.87 12.27
CA LYS A 259 -22.88 -23.64 11.50
C LYS A 259 -21.81 -23.57 10.42
N ILE A 260 -22.24 -23.36 9.17
CA ILE A 260 -21.35 -23.08 8.04
C ILE A 260 -21.56 -21.63 7.66
N PHE A 261 -20.48 -20.87 7.60
CA PHE A 261 -20.50 -19.50 7.14
C PHE A 261 -20.30 -19.44 5.62
N VAL A 262 -21.15 -18.63 4.97
CA VAL A 262 -21.07 -18.29 3.54
C VAL A 262 -20.94 -16.77 3.47
N GLY A 263 -19.95 -16.28 2.72
CA GLY A 263 -19.71 -14.85 2.61
C GLY A 263 -19.00 -14.23 3.82
N GLY A 264 -17.98 -14.91 4.35
CA GLY A 264 -17.15 -14.39 5.44
C GLY A 264 -17.51 -14.97 6.81
N THR A 265 -16.61 -14.77 7.78
CA THR A 265 -16.66 -15.38 9.12
C THR A 265 -16.55 -14.31 10.20
N ARG A 266 -17.47 -14.32 11.17
CA ARG A 266 -17.51 -13.32 12.25
C ARG A 266 -16.58 -13.65 13.41
N TYR A 267 -15.67 -14.61 13.22
CA TYR A 267 -14.68 -14.91 14.24
C TYR A 267 -13.60 -13.84 14.26
N GLU A 268 -13.58 -13.07 15.34
CA GLU A 268 -12.64 -11.98 15.55
C GLU A 268 -11.18 -12.42 15.37
N HIS A 269 -10.82 -13.61 15.86
CA HIS A 269 -9.45 -14.12 15.72
C HIS A 269 -9.02 -14.32 14.26
N LEU A 270 -9.95 -14.69 13.36
CA LEU A 270 -9.64 -14.81 11.94
C LEU A 270 -9.47 -13.43 11.30
N GLN A 271 -10.19 -12.42 11.76
CA GLN A 271 -9.91 -11.04 11.33
C GLN A 271 -8.53 -10.61 11.80
N LEU A 272 -8.21 -10.82 13.08
CA LEU A 272 -6.90 -10.48 13.65
C LEU A 272 -5.76 -11.16 12.88
N TRP A 273 -5.90 -12.46 12.54
CA TRP A 273 -4.94 -13.18 11.71
C TRP A 273 -4.86 -12.63 10.29
N GLY A 274 -6.01 -12.29 9.68
CA GLY A 274 -6.06 -11.66 8.36
C GLY A 274 -5.30 -10.34 8.32
N PHE A 275 -5.57 -9.44 9.27
CA PHE A 275 -4.87 -8.15 9.38
C PHE A 275 -3.37 -8.32 9.68
N THR A 276 -3.01 -9.27 10.55
CA THR A 276 -1.60 -9.61 10.79
C THR A 276 -0.92 -10.04 9.49
N GLY A 277 -1.56 -10.93 8.72
CA GLY A 277 -1.05 -11.37 7.42
C GLY A 277 -0.88 -10.22 6.44
N ILE A 278 -1.85 -9.31 6.34
CA ILE A 278 -1.76 -8.13 5.47
C ILE A 278 -0.59 -7.24 5.89
N ILE A 279 -0.43 -6.94 7.18
CA ILE A 279 0.67 -6.12 7.69
C ILE A 279 2.03 -6.75 7.33
N ILE A 280 2.21 -8.05 7.59
CA ILE A 280 3.48 -8.75 7.28
C ILE A 280 3.79 -8.71 5.78
N VAL A 281 2.80 -9.01 4.94
CA VAL A 281 2.98 -9.03 3.48
C VAL A 281 3.20 -7.62 2.93
N ALA A 282 2.50 -6.60 3.45
CA ALA A 282 2.71 -5.20 3.08
C ALA A 282 4.13 -4.73 3.45
N ASN A 283 4.64 -5.11 4.62
CA ASN A 283 6.01 -4.80 5.03
C ASN A 283 7.04 -5.47 4.11
N LEU A 284 6.83 -6.73 3.74
CA LEU A 284 7.68 -7.43 2.77
C LEU A 284 7.64 -6.76 1.39
N PHE A 285 6.45 -6.33 0.95
CA PHE A 285 6.28 -5.58 -0.29
C PHE A 285 7.08 -4.26 -0.26
N LEU A 286 6.96 -3.46 0.80
CA LEU A 286 7.73 -2.22 0.95
C LEU A 286 9.23 -2.49 0.93
N SER A 287 9.71 -3.49 1.67
CA SER A 287 11.12 -3.91 1.64
C SER A 287 11.61 -4.25 0.23
N LYS A 288 10.79 -4.96 -0.57
CA LYS A 288 11.12 -5.28 -1.97
C LYS A 288 11.12 -4.05 -2.87
N VAL A 289 10.25 -3.07 -2.62
CA VAL A 289 10.27 -1.77 -3.33
C VAL A 289 11.54 -0.99 -2.99
N CYS A 290 11.91 -0.88 -1.71
CA CYS A 290 13.16 -0.23 -1.30
C CYS A 290 14.37 -0.88 -1.96
N LYS A 291 14.44 -2.22 -1.95
CA LYS A 291 15.50 -2.97 -2.62
C LYS A 291 15.52 -2.77 -4.14
N LEU A 292 14.36 -2.70 -4.79
CA LEU A 292 14.30 -2.37 -6.22
C LEU A 292 14.93 -1.00 -6.48
N GLY A 293 14.68 -0.04 -5.59
CA GLY A 293 15.12 1.34 -5.67
C GLY A 293 16.52 1.62 -5.13
N ASP A 294 17.31 0.59 -4.83
CA ASP A 294 18.70 0.75 -4.40
C ASP A 294 19.49 1.62 -5.40
N GLY A 295 20.30 2.54 -4.85
CA GLY A 295 21.02 3.59 -5.57
C GLY A 295 20.17 4.70 -6.20
N VAL A 296 18.84 4.67 -6.04
CA VAL A 296 17.90 5.67 -6.62
C VAL A 296 17.08 6.37 -5.54
N LEU A 297 16.63 5.62 -4.53
CA LEU A 297 15.88 6.17 -3.40
C LEU A 297 16.80 6.99 -2.50
N ASN A 298 16.20 7.92 -1.76
CA ASN A 298 16.91 8.56 -0.66
C ASN A 298 17.06 7.52 0.47
N GLU A 299 18.30 7.19 0.81
CA GLU A 299 18.60 6.11 1.75
C GLU A 299 17.99 6.35 3.14
N VAL A 300 18.12 7.58 3.66
CA VAL A 300 17.57 7.96 4.97
C VAL A 300 16.05 7.81 4.97
N GLU A 301 15.36 8.35 3.95
CA GLU A 301 13.92 8.24 3.82
C GLU A 301 13.43 6.79 3.72
N ALA A 302 14.12 5.95 2.93
CA ALA A 302 13.77 4.54 2.77
C ALA A 302 13.98 3.73 4.06
N LEU A 303 15.08 3.99 4.78
CA LEU A 303 15.38 3.35 6.06
C LEU A 303 14.40 3.78 7.16
N ASP A 304 14.11 5.08 7.27
CA ASP A 304 13.14 5.62 8.24
C ASP A 304 11.75 5.01 8.02
N ALA A 305 11.29 4.94 6.76
CA ALA A 305 10.02 4.31 6.42
C ALA A 305 10.01 2.82 6.81
N LEU A 306 11.06 2.07 6.46
CA LEU A 306 11.13 0.65 6.80
C LEU A 306 11.18 0.42 8.32
N LYS A 307 11.90 1.25 9.06
CA LYS A 307 12.00 1.19 10.52
C LYS A 307 10.66 1.47 11.18
N ASP A 308 10.02 2.59 10.84
CA ASP A 308 8.69 2.97 11.37
C ASP A 308 7.66 1.86 11.12
N ILE A 309 7.54 1.41 9.87
CA ILE A 309 6.59 0.37 9.49
C ILE A 309 6.86 -0.96 10.22
N SER A 310 8.13 -1.34 10.40
CA SER A 310 8.50 -2.58 11.08
C SER A 310 8.26 -2.52 12.59
N GLU A 311 8.57 -1.39 13.24
CA GLU A 311 8.32 -1.18 14.66
C GLU A 311 6.83 -1.21 14.98
N ARG A 312 6.01 -0.52 14.18
CA ARG A 312 4.55 -0.54 14.34
C ARG A 312 3.96 -1.93 14.10
N ALA A 313 4.49 -2.69 13.13
CA ALA A 313 4.08 -4.07 12.90
C ALA A 313 4.43 -4.98 14.08
N LEU A 314 5.65 -4.87 14.61
CA LEU A 314 6.07 -5.61 15.81
C LEU A 314 5.18 -5.28 17.01
N GLN A 315 4.88 -3.99 17.22
CA GLN A 315 3.96 -3.55 18.26
C GLN A 315 2.56 -4.14 18.05
N PHE A 316 2.03 -4.09 16.83
CA PHE A 316 0.71 -4.65 16.50
C PHE A 316 0.64 -6.15 16.84
N VAL A 317 1.62 -6.94 16.40
CA VAL A 317 1.68 -8.38 16.68
C VAL A 317 1.77 -8.65 18.18
N THR A 318 2.60 -7.88 18.88
CA THR A 318 2.79 -8.04 20.33
C THR A 318 1.53 -7.69 21.11
N THR A 319 0.93 -6.53 20.84
CA THR A 319 -0.20 -5.99 21.61
C THR A 319 -1.53 -6.67 21.29
N HIS A 320 -1.74 -7.11 20.05
CA HIS A 320 -3.02 -7.69 19.65
C HIS A 320 -2.95 -9.21 19.46
N LEU A 321 -2.04 -9.71 18.63
CA LEU A 321 -2.00 -11.15 18.31
C LEU A 321 -1.54 -12.00 19.50
N ILE A 322 -0.41 -11.64 20.10
CA ILE A 322 0.15 -12.40 21.22
C ILE A 322 -0.74 -12.31 22.45
N GLU A 323 -1.23 -11.12 22.81
CA GLU A 323 -2.13 -10.97 23.96
C GLU A 323 -3.46 -11.73 23.76
N TRP A 324 -4.01 -11.72 22.54
CA TRP A 324 -5.13 -12.57 22.19
C TRP A 324 -4.80 -14.06 22.38
N ALA A 325 -3.65 -14.51 21.88
CA ALA A 325 -3.22 -15.91 21.96
C ALA A 325 -3.03 -16.37 23.43
N LYS A 326 -2.38 -15.55 24.26
CA LYS A 326 -2.23 -15.79 25.71
C LYS A 326 -3.58 -15.88 26.41
N THR A 327 -4.49 -14.95 26.11
CA THR A 327 -5.85 -14.93 26.68
C THR A 327 -6.64 -16.19 26.31
N ASN A 328 -6.33 -16.80 25.16
CA ASN A 328 -6.93 -18.04 24.69
C ASN A 328 -6.12 -19.30 25.02
N SER A 329 -5.14 -19.20 25.93
CA SER A 329 -4.31 -20.33 26.38
C SER A 329 -3.55 -21.04 25.25
N LEU A 330 -3.19 -20.31 24.20
CA LEU A 330 -2.27 -20.79 23.17
C LEU A 330 -0.83 -20.54 23.63
N ASP A 331 0.07 -21.46 23.27
CA ASP A 331 1.49 -21.30 23.52
C ASP A 331 2.08 -20.23 22.59
N THR A 332 2.60 -19.15 23.18
CA THR A 332 3.23 -18.04 22.46
C THR A 332 4.75 -18.00 22.62
N GLN A 333 5.36 -18.95 23.34
CA GLN A 333 6.75 -18.82 23.77
C GLN A 333 7.73 -18.72 22.61
N GLU A 334 7.58 -19.54 21.57
CA GLU A 334 8.44 -19.50 20.39
C GLU A 334 8.31 -18.18 19.64
N LEU A 335 7.07 -17.69 19.45
CA LEU A 335 6.81 -16.42 18.77
C LEU A 335 7.34 -15.24 19.58
N ASP A 336 7.09 -15.21 20.90
CA ASP A 336 7.61 -14.20 21.81
C ASP A 336 9.14 -14.14 21.77
N ASN A 337 9.82 -15.29 21.77
CA ASN A 337 11.27 -15.37 21.68
C ASN A 337 11.80 -14.89 20.33
N PHE A 338 11.14 -15.29 19.24
CA PHE A 338 11.48 -14.85 17.89
C PHE A 338 11.36 -13.32 17.77
N LEU A 339 10.24 -12.73 18.17
CA LEU A 339 10.01 -11.29 18.10
C LEU A 339 11.01 -10.50 18.97
N LYS A 340 11.35 -10.99 20.17
CA LYS A 340 12.38 -10.37 21.02
C LYS A 340 13.79 -10.47 20.44
N SER A 341 14.05 -11.48 19.60
CA SER A 341 15.32 -11.66 18.91
C SER A 341 15.44 -10.83 17.63
N MET A 342 14.33 -10.26 17.13
CA MET A 342 14.35 -9.40 15.95
C MET A 342 15.03 -8.08 16.30
N ASP A 343 16.27 -7.95 15.83
CA ASP A 343 16.99 -6.68 15.82
C ASP A 343 16.61 -5.95 14.53
N ILE A 344 15.66 -5.01 14.64
CA ILE A 344 15.14 -4.26 13.50
C ILE A 344 16.27 -3.52 12.76
N GLU A 345 17.30 -3.05 13.47
CA GLU A 345 18.42 -2.34 12.85
C GLU A 345 19.25 -3.28 11.98
N LYS A 346 19.46 -4.52 12.41
CA LYS A 346 20.18 -5.55 11.62
C LYS A 346 19.40 -6.06 10.41
N LEU A 347 18.07 -5.89 10.37
CA LEU A 347 17.27 -6.28 9.20
C LEU A 347 17.56 -5.39 7.97
N PHE A 348 18.21 -4.25 8.16
CA PHE A 348 18.50 -3.28 7.12
C PHE A 348 20.00 -3.16 6.77
N GLU A 349 20.86 -3.98 7.36
CA GLU A 349 22.32 -3.95 7.14
C GLU A 349 22.80 -4.76 5.90
N GLY A 350 21.90 -5.31 5.07
CA GLY A 350 22.27 -6.13 3.89
C GLY A 350 21.30 -6.02 2.72
#